data_AF-A0A7W9LY98-F1
#
_entry.id   AF-A0A7W9LY98-F1
#
_cell.length_a   1.000
_cell.length_b   1.000
_cell.length_c   1.000
_cell.angle_alpha   90.00
_cell.angle_beta   90.00
_cell.angle_gamma   90.00
#
_symmetry.space_group_name_H-M   'P 1'
#
loop_
_entity.id
_entity.type
_entity.pdbx_description
1 polymer ?
#
loop_
_entity_poly.entity_id
_entity_poly.type
_entity_poly.pdbx_seq_one_letter_code
_entity_poly.pdbx_strand_id
1 'polypeptide(L)'
;MTNQEVMFYLSISKHSPSDRARARFEGDCVWTEFDEVGTVFDGRELTLQDYLEVEDRYVRVVRAVMDSLGSQRVVLRHVFVAELPPEELGELYNGRVVDRQEVEILLRNLLRGADYNAQFDLGDGVHVHVSWDFYLSMSGPRDLSAFIEVAGECGLYVNHNFEEKDDPDDDPDPPPLADHDFWSSVRGVIEASAGPVLLMERRAGGRYGEDWYLVGAEDLDDVVSRLRAGAEVLVYPDLKVTTTTPDALVESVASSVGSLASIVLFRRPRPRPRLDYLGLSEGLGSTVPETLLGAEGVGYFLDPDLEADDTRCLRAVV
;
A
#
# COMPACT_ATOMS: atom_id res chain seq x y z
N MET A 1 11.25 -28.33 18.53
CA MET A 1 10.25 -28.66 17.50
C MET A 1 9.11 -27.68 17.69
N THR A 2 9.18 -26.55 16.98
CA THR A 2 8.11 -25.56 16.94
C THR A 2 6.93 -26.19 16.21
N ASN A 3 5.75 -26.22 16.83
CA ASN A 3 4.52 -26.53 16.12
C ASN A 3 4.39 -25.49 15.01
N GLN A 4 4.41 -25.94 13.76
CA GLN A 4 4.05 -25.09 12.64
C GLN A 4 2.54 -24.82 12.78
N GLU A 5 2.18 -23.61 13.19
CA GLU A 5 0.77 -23.21 13.26
C GLU A 5 0.20 -23.30 11.84
N VAL A 6 -0.87 -24.09 11.68
CA VAL A 6 -1.55 -24.23 10.40
C VAL A 6 -2.33 -22.95 10.15
N MET A 7 -1.90 -22.18 9.15
CA MET A 7 -2.66 -21.03 8.68
C MET A 7 -3.71 -21.48 7.67
N PHE A 8 -4.96 -21.11 7.91
CA PHE A 8 -6.07 -21.38 7.01
C PHE A 8 -6.27 -20.20 6.08
N TYR A 9 -6.52 -20.46 4.80
CA TYR A 9 -6.79 -19.45 3.79
C TYR A 9 -8.11 -19.75 3.08
N LEU A 10 -8.99 -18.77 3.03
CA LEU A 10 -10.28 -18.83 2.38
C LEU A 10 -10.38 -17.77 1.30
N SER A 11 -10.81 -18.18 0.11
CA SER A 11 -11.32 -17.26 -0.92
C SER A 11 -12.84 -17.34 -0.93
N ILE A 12 -13.50 -16.20 -0.71
CA ILE A 12 -14.95 -16.04 -0.66
C ILE A 12 -15.39 -15.25 -1.90
N SER A 13 -16.23 -15.86 -2.72
CA SER A 13 -16.62 -15.33 -4.03
C SER A 13 -18.14 -15.35 -4.22
N LYS A 14 -18.63 -14.38 -4.99
CA LYS A 14 -20.00 -14.32 -5.52
C LYS A 14 -20.33 -15.41 -6.54
N HIS A 15 -19.31 -16.03 -7.15
CA HIS A 15 -19.45 -17.04 -8.20
C HIS A 15 -19.14 -18.43 -7.70
N SER A 16 -19.86 -19.43 -8.21
CA SER A 16 -19.59 -20.82 -7.85
C SER A 16 -18.22 -21.26 -8.37
N PRO A 17 -17.59 -22.30 -7.79
CA PRO A 17 -16.35 -22.85 -8.33
C PRO A 17 -16.45 -23.26 -9.81
N SER A 18 -17.61 -23.76 -10.22
CA SER A 18 -17.88 -24.14 -11.62
C SER A 18 -17.92 -22.92 -12.54
N ASP A 19 -18.58 -21.83 -12.12
CA ASP A 19 -18.64 -20.60 -12.91
C ASP A 19 -17.27 -19.96 -13.05
N ARG A 20 -16.49 -19.92 -11.97
CA ARG A 20 -15.09 -19.44 -12.00
C ARG A 20 -14.21 -20.31 -12.89
N ALA A 21 -14.36 -21.63 -12.83
CA ALA A 21 -13.62 -22.54 -13.70
C ALA A 21 -13.96 -22.28 -15.17
N ARG A 22 -15.24 -22.10 -15.50
CA ARG A 22 -15.69 -21.77 -16.87
C ARG A 22 -15.14 -20.42 -17.33
N ALA A 23 -15.18 -19.39 -16.48
CA ALA A 23 -14.65 -18.06 -16.80
C ALA A 23 -13.17 -18.08 -17.20
N ARG A 24 -12.35 -18.94 -16.56
CA ARG A 24 -10.94 -19.13 -16.93
C ARG A 24 -10.73 -19.70 -18.34
N PHE A 25 -11.70 -20.43 -18.88
CA PHE A 25 -11.59 -21.07 -20.21
C PHE A 25 -12.33 -20.28 -21.31
N GLU A 26 -13.48 -19.70 -20.99
CA GLU A 26 -14.39 -19.11 -21.98
C GLU A 26 -14.30 -17.57 -22.05
N GLY A 27 -13.82 -16.89 -20.99
CA GLY A 27 -13.82 -15.43 -20.89
C GLY A 27 -15.24 -14.85 -20.80
N ASP A 28 -15.38 -13.66 -20.19
CA ASP A 28 -16.57 -12.79 -20.21
C ASP A 28 -17.93 -13.41 -19.82
N CYS A 29 -17.95 -14.58 -19.19
CA CYS A 29 -19.19 -15.24 -18.75
C CYS A 29 -19.60 -14.88 -17.30
N VAL A 30 -18.74 -14.17 -16.57
CA VAL A 30 -18.98 -13.67 -15.22
C VAL A 30 -18.39 -12.28 -15.05
N TRP A 31 -19.00 -11.47 -14.20
CA TRP A 31 -18.51 -10.13 -13.86
C TRP A 31 -17.56 -10.15 -12.66
N THR A 32 -16.65 -9.20 -12.62
CA THR A 32 -15.58 -9.03 -11.65
C THR A 32 -15.73 -7.72 -10.88
N GLU A 33 -15.86 -6.59 -11.54
CA GLU A 33 -15.72 -5.26 -10.95
C GLU A 33 -16.97 -4.39 -11.12
N PHE A 34 -16.95 -3.19 -10.52
CA PHE A 34 -18.07 -2.25 -10.55
C PHE A 34 -18.30 -1.63 -11.94
N ASP A 35 -17.22 -1.37 -12.68
CA ASP A 35 -17.28 -0.70 -13.99
C ASP A 35 -17.98 -1.55 -15.07
N GLU A 36 -18.26 -2.81 -14.77
CA GLU A 36 -19.01 -3.73 -15.62
C GLU A 36 -20.55 -3.61 -15.46
N VAL A 37 -21.05 -2.75 -14.58
CA VAL A 37 -22.49 -2.49 -14.46
C VAL A 37 -23.05 -1.96 -15.80
N GLY A 38 -24.10 -2.62 -16.29
CA GLY A 38 -24.69 -2.40 -17.62
C GLY A 38 -24.18 -3.37 -18.69
N THR A 39 -23.16 -4.18 -18.39
CA THR A 39 -22.65 -5.25 -19.28
C THR A 39 -23.50 -6.51 -19.15
N VAL A 40 -23.56 -7.32 -20.22
CA VAL A 40 -24.35 -8.55 -20.28
C VAL A 40 -23.46 -9.78 -20.11
N PHE A 41 -23.77 -10.60 -19.11
CA PHE A 41 -23.09 -11.87 -18.81
C PHE A 41 -24.11 -13.01 -18.90
N ASP A 42 -23.81 -14.06 -19.68
CA ASP A 42 -24.72 -15.19 -19.90
C ASP A 42 -26.16 -14.76 -20.30
N GLY A 43 -26.27 -13.69 -21.10
CA GLY A 43 -27.54 -13.16 -21.57
C GLY A 43 -28.34 -12.36 -20.53
N ARG A 44 -27.77 -12.07 -19.36
CA ARG A 44 -28.34 -11.20 -18.33
C ARG A 44 -27.48 -9.94 -18.14
N GLU A 45 -28.12 -8.78 -18.14
CA GLU A 45 -27.47 -7.51 -17.78
C GLU A 45 -27.15 -7.45 -16.29
N LEU A 46 -25.93 -7.06 -15.94
CA LEU A 46 -25.54 -6.72 -14.57
C LEU A 46 -26.13 -5.37 -14.20
N THR A 47 -27.13 -5.34 -13.33
CA THR A 47 -27.69 -4.08 -12.86
C THR A 47 -26.91 -3.53 -11.66
N LEU A 48 -27.03 -2.22 -11.40
CA LEU A 48 -26.48 -1.62 -10.18
C LEU A 48 -27.02 -2.31 -8.92
N GLN A 49 -28.30 -2.69 -8.92
CA GLN A 49 -28.91 -3.39 -7.79
C GLN A 49 -28.28 -4.77 -7.57
N ASP A 50 -28.03 -5.53 -8.65
CA ASP A 50 -27.35 -6.82 -8.55
C ASP A 50 -25.95 -6.69 -7.93
N TYR A 51 -25.20 -5.65 -8.34
CA TYR A 51 -23.88 -5.36 -7.77
C TYR A 51 -23.98 -5.00 -6.27
N LEU A 52 -24.85 -4.06 -5.91
CA LEU A 52 -25.03 -3.61 -4.52
C LEU A 52 -25.45 -4.76 -3.60
N GLU A 53 -26.29 -5.68 -4.10
CA GLU A 53 -26.67 -6.88 -3.34
C GLU A 53 -25.49 -7.80 -3.05
N VAL A 54 -24.51 -7.90 -3.95
CA VAL A 54 -23.29 -8.68 -3.73
C VAL A 54 -22.34 -7.95 -2.78
N GLU A 55 -22.15 -6.64 -2.97
CA GLU A 55 -21.39 -5.79 -2.05
C GLU A 55 -21.91 -5.94 -0.60
N ASP A 56 -23.24 -5.89 -0.41
CA ASP A 56 -23.88 -6.08 0.89
C ASP A 56 -23.68 -7.49 1.47
N ARG A 57 -23.51 -8.53 0.64
CA ARG A 57 -23.20 -9.89 1.12
C ARG A 57 -21.78 -9.94 1.66
N TYR A 58 -20.81 -9.36 0.95
CA TYR A 58 -19.42 -9.30 1.42
C TYR A 58 -19.29 -8.51 2.73
N VAL A 59 -19.94 -7.33 2.80
CA VAL A 59 -19.96 -6.53 4.03
C VAL A 59 -20.58 -7.32 5.20
N ARG A 60 -21.69 -8.05 4.96
CA ARG A 60 -22.32 -8.89 5.99
C ARG A 60 -21.39 -9.98 6.51
N VAL A 61 -20.62 -10.62 5.65
CA VAL A 61 -19.64 -11.64 6.08
C VAL A 61 -18.59 -11.02 6.99
N VAL A 62 -17.94 -9.93 6.59
CA VAL A 62 -16.91 -9.27 7.42
C VAL A 62 -17.49 -8.81 8.75
N ARG A 63 -18.69 -8.24 8.75
CA ARG A 63 -19.42 -7.85 9.97
C ARG A 63 -19.66 -9.01 10.92
N ALA A 64 -20.10 -10.15 10.41
CA ALA A 64 -20.35 -11.34 11.21
C ALA A 64 -19.05 -11.92 11.79
N VAL A 65 -17.95 -11.84 11.03
CA VAL A 65 -16.61 -12.22 11.52
C VAL A 65 -16.21 -11.32 12.67
N MET A 66 -16.30 -10.00 12.51
CA MET A 66 -16.04 -9.05 13.58
C MET A 66 -16.90 -9.33 14.82
N ASP A 67 -18.19 -9.60 14.65
CA ASP A 67 -19.10 -9.94 15.75
C ASP A 67 -18.67 -11.20 16.50
N SER A 68 -18.26 -12.25 15.77
CA SER A 68 -17.81 -13.51 16.37
C SER A 68 -16.51 -13.36 17.17
N LEU A 69 -15.62 -12.46 16.74
CA LEU A 69 -14.36 -12.14 17.41
C LEU A 69 -14.56 -11.13 18.54
N GLY A 70 -15.76 -10.57 18.69
CA GLY A 70 -16.02 -9.45 19.59
C GLY A 70 -15.23 -8.18 19.21
N SER A 71 -14.77 -8.10 17.96
CA SER A 71 -13.92 -7.01 17.48
C SER A 71 -14.76 -5.79 17.10
N GLN A 72 -14.44 -4.65 17.71
CA GLN A 72 -15.05 -3.35 17.39
C GLN A 72 -14.06 -2.41 16.68
N ARG A 73 -12.81 -2.85 16.55
CA ARG A 73 -11.68 -2.07 16.04
C ARG A 73 -10.82 -2.97 15.19
N VAL A 74 -10.49 -2.49 14.02
CA VAL A 74 -9.69 -3.22 13.03
C VAL A 74 -8.41 -2.44 12.79
N VAL A 75 -7.29 -3.14 12.70
CA VAL A 75 -6.00 -2.52 12.37
C VAL A 75 -5.77 -2.68 10.87
N LEU A 76 -5.40 -1.59 10.20
CA LEU A 76 -5.01 -1.65 8.80
C LEU A 76 -3.55 -2.14 8.68
N ARG A 77 -3.32 -3.11 7.79
CA ARG A 77 -2.02 -3.71 7.47
C ARG A 77 -1.82 -3.69 5.96
N HIS A 78 -0.56 -3.84 5.53
CA HIS A 78 -0.16 -3.83 4.11
C HIS A 78 -0.85 -2.72 3.31
N VAL A 79 -0.97 -1.54 3.91
CA VAL A 79 -1.68 -0.41 3.29
C VAL A 79 -0.86 0.08 2.11
N PHE A 80 -1.50 0.23 0.96
CA PHE A 80 -0.93 0.78 -0.26
C PHE A 80 -1.84 1.88 -0.80
N VAL A 81 -1.31 3.02 -1.22
CA VAL A 81 -2.07 4.19 -1.66
C VAL A 81 -1.49 4.73 -2.97
N ALA A 82 -2.09 4.35 -4.10
CA ALA A 82 -1.71 4.84 -5.42
C ALA A 82 -2.32 6.21 -5.72
N GLU A 83 -3.54 6.48 -5.29
CA GLU A 83 -4.18 7.80 -5.39
C GLU A 83 -4.68 8.33 -4.04
N LEU A 84 -4.82 9.65 -3.94
CA LEU A 84 -5.34 10.27 -2.71
C LEU A 84 -6.73 9.70 -2.41
N PRO A 85 -6.94 9.07 -1.25
CA PRO A 85 -8.26 8.59 -0.89
C PRO A 85 -9.22 9.78 -0.71
N PRO A 86 -10.54 9.55 -0.83
CA PRO A 86 -11.55 10.56 -0.48
C PRO A 86 -11.26 11.21 0.87
N GLU A 87 -11.43 12.53 0.97
CA GLU A 87 -11.08 13.32 2.15
C GLU A 87 -11.76 12.79 3.43
N GLU A 88 -12.97 12.24 3.29
CA GLU A 88 -13.76 11.67 4.38
C GLU A 88 -13.10 10.47 5.06
N LEU A 89 -12.20 9.77 4.36
CA LEU A 89 -11.43 8.67 4.93
C LEU A 89 -10.22 9.15 5.72
N GLY A 90 -9.75 10.38 5.50
CA GLY A 90 -8.46 10.85 6.01
C GLY A 90 -7.29 9.99 5.51
N GLU A 91 -6.16 10.07 6.22
CA GLU A 91 -4.94 9.37 5.82
C GLU A 91 -5.00 7.87 6.11
N LEU A 92 -4.60 7.04 5.13
CA LEU A 92 -4.46 5.60 5.28
C LEU A 92 -2.99 5.24 5.54
N TYR A 93 -2.74 4.44 6.58
CA TYR A 93 -1.40 4.00 6.97
C TYR A 93 -1.44 2.70 7.76
N ASN A 94 -0.34 1.95 7.73
CA ASN A 94 -0.14 0.73 8.50
C ASN A 94 -0.25 1.01 10.00
N GLY A 95 -1.01 0.19 10.71
CA GLY A 95 -1.27 0.35 12.14
C GLY A 95 -2.43 1.30 12.46
N ARG A 96 -3.05 1.96 11.48
CA ARG A 96 -4.26 2.76 11.71
C ARG A 96 -5.36 1.87 12.27
N VAL A 97 -5.97 2.30 13.37
CA VAL A 97 -7.13 1.64 13.96
C VAL A 97 -8.40 2.31 13.42
N VAL A 98 -9.27 1.53 12.81
CA VAL A 98 -10.56 1.98 12.27
C VAL A 98 -11.71 1.28 12.98
N ASP A 99 -12.84 1.97 13.07
CA ASP A 99 -14.06 1.38 13.62
C ASP A 99 -14.84 0.56 12.59
N ARG A 100 -15.94 -0.06 13.04
CA ARG A 100 -16.78 -0.89 12.18
C ARG A 100 -17.38 -0.13 10.99
N GLN A 101 -17.78 1.13 11.18
CA GLN A 101 -18.38 1.92 10.11
C GLN A 101 -17.33 2.26 9.04
N GLU A 102 -16.13 2.63 9.47
CA GLU A 102 -15.00 2.86 8.56
C GLU A 102 -14.61 1.61 7.79
N VAL A 103 -14.60 0.42 8.42
CA VAL A 103 -14.36 -0.86 7.73
C VAL A 103 -15.38 -1.07 6.61
N GLU A 104 -16.67 -0.81 6.85
CA GLU A 104 -17.68 -0.94 5.81
C GLU A 104 -17.44 0.01 4.63
N ILE A 105 -17.04 1.27 4.90
CA ILE A 105 -16.75 2.24 3.85
C ILE A 105 -15.53 1.82 3.04
N LEU A 106 -14.43 1.45 3.72
CA LEU A 106 -13.19 0.98 3.07
C LEU A 106 -13.46 -0.26 2.22
N LEU A 107 -14.18 -1.24 2.76
CA LEU A 107 -14.49 -2.48 2.05
C LEU A 107 -15.30 -2.23 0.78
N ARG A 108 -16.32 -1.36 0.84
CA ARG A 108 -17.12 -1.00 -0.34
C ARG A 108 -16.30 -0.27 -1.39
N ASN A 109 -15.42 0.64 -0.98
CA ASN A 109 -14.55 1.35 -1.91
C ASN A 109 -13.56 0.39 -2.60
N LEU A 110 -12.95 -0.54 -1.84
CA LEU A 110 -12.07 -1.57 -2.40
C LEU A 110 -12.81 -2.46 -3.40
N LEU A 111 -14.02 -2.91 -3.09
CA LEU A 111 -14.85 -3.70 -4.01
C LEU A 111 -15.22 -2.95 -5.30
N ARG A 112 -15.17 -1.61 -5.28
CA ARG A 112 -15.46 -0.72 -6.41
C ARG A 112 -14.21 -0.25 -7.17
N GLY A 113 -13.03 -0.80 -6.88
CA GLY A 113 -11.81 -0.44 -7.59
C GLY A 113 -11.11 0.80 -7.07
N ALA A 114 -11.18 1.08 -5.76
CA ALA A 114 -10.39 2.16 -5.19
C ALA A 114 -8.89 1.97 -5.42
N ASP A 115 -8.18 3.07 -5.70
CA ASP A 115 -6.73 3.10 -5.92
C ASP A 115 -5.89 3.02 -4.63
N TYR A 116 -6.40 2.31 -3.63
CA TYR A 116 -5.67 1.93 -2.44
C TYR A 116 -6.00 0.49 -2.09
N ASN A 117 -5.13 -0.15 -1.33
CA ASN A 117 -5.37 -1.48 -0.78
C ASN A 117 -5.04 -1.48 0.71
N ALA A 118 -5.70 -2.36 1.47
CA ALA A 118 -5.38 -2.62 2.86
C ALA A 118 -5.88 -4.03 3.23
N GLN A 119 -5.09 -4.69 4.08
CA GLN A 119 -5.53 -5.85 4.82
C GLN A 119 -6.12 -5.40 6.17
N PHE A 120 -7.27 -5.93 6.51
CA PHE A 120 -7.99 -5.73 7.76
C PHE A 120 -7.58 -6.80 8.78
N ASP A 121 -6.77 -6.43 9.76
CA ASP A 121 -6.45 -7.26 10.93
C ASP A 121 -7.59 -7.13 11.94
N LEU A 122 -8.42 -8.17 12.01
CA LEU A 122 -9.63 -8.23 12.85
C LEU A 122 -9.32 -8.67 14.29
N GLY A 123 -8.05 -8.99 14.60
CA GLY A 123 -7.61 -9.58 15.85
C GLY A 123 -7.53 -11.11 15.80
N ASP A 124 -6.89 -11.70 16.82
CA ASP A 124 -6.67 -13.16 16.93
C ASP A 124 -5.96 -13.80 15.72
N GLY A 125 -5.19 -13.01 14.97
CA GLY A 125 -4.53 -13.45 13.74
C GLY A 125 -5.47 -13.66 12.56
N VAL A 126 -6.71 -13.15 12.63
CA VAL A 126 -7.66 -13.20 11.51
C VAL A 126 -7.51 -11.96 10.65
N HIS A 127 -7.22 -12.16 9.38
CA HIS A 127 -7.01 -11.11 8.41
C HIS A 127 -8.02 -11.22 7.27
N VAL A 128 -8.50 -10.09 6.76
CA VAL A 128 -9.37 -10.01 5.59
C VAL A 128 -8.81 -8.99 4.61
N HIS A 129 -8.85 -9.27 3.31
CA HIS A 129 -8.56 -8.26 2.29
C HIS A 129 -9.42 -8.48 1.04
N VAL A 130 -9.52 -7.46 0.19
CA VAL A 130 -10.12 -7.59 -1.14
C VAL A 130 -9.01 -7.94 -2.12
N SER A 131 -9.11 -9.09 -2.77
CA SER A 131 -8.13 -9.52 -3.77
C SER A 131 -8.31 -8.76 -5.09
N TRP A 132 -7.33 -8.86 -5.98
CA TRP A 132 -7.35 -8.25 -7.31
C TRP A 132 -8.57 -8.64 -8.16
N ASP A 133 -9.17 -9.80 -7.91
CA ASP A 133 -10.39 -10.27 -8.59
C ASP A 133 -11.70 -9.74 -7.94
N PHE A 134 -11.60 -8.77 -7.01
CA PHE A 134 -12.72 -8.22 -6.23
C PHE A 134 -13.50 -9.30 -5.46
N TYR A 135 -12.76 -10.29 -4.95
CA TYR A 135 -13.24 -11.30 -4.00
C TYR A 135 -12.70 -10.98 -2.61
N LEU A 136 -13.30 -11.58 -1.58
CA LEU A 136 -12.73 -11.50 -0.25
C LEU A 136 -11.77 -12.66 -0.04
N SER A 137 -10.57 -12.34 0.40
CA SER A 137 -9.62 -13.29 0.95
C SER A 137 -9.62 -13.16 2.47
N MET A 138 -9.55 -14.29 3.16
CA MET A 138 -9.47 -14.35 4.62
C MET A 138 -8.44 -15.37 5.04
N SER A 139 -7.60 -15.01 6.01
CA SER A 139 -6.62 -15.93 6.60
C SER A 139 -6.67 -15.92 8.12
N GLY A 140 -6.20 -17.00 8.75
CA GLY A 140 -5.94 -17.01 10.19
C GLY A 140 -5.54 -18.37 10.78
N PRO A 141 -5.10 -18.38 12.06
CA PRO A 141 -4.51 -19.57 12.70
C PRO A 141 -5.53 -20.56 13.27
N ARG A 142 -6.83 -20.33 13.07
CA ARG A 142 -7.92 -21.13 13.66
C ARG A 142 -8.84 -21.69 12.60
N ASP A 143 -9.61 -22.70 12.99
CA ASP A 143 -10.71 -23.23 12.18
C ASP A 143 -11.70 -22.12 11.81
N LEU A 144 -11.75 -21.80 10.51
CA LEU A 144 -12.60 -20.78 9.93
C LEU A 144 -14.00 -21.31 9.57
N SER A 145 -14.39 -22.51 10.06
CA SER A 145 -15.66 -23.18 9.69
C SER A 145 -16.91 -22.35 9.95
N ALA A 146 -16.97 -21.61 11.06
CA ALA A 146 -18.08 -20.72 11.34
C ALA A 146 -18.23 -19.62 10.28
N PHE A 147 -17.13 -19.17 9.67
CA PHE A 147 -17.14 -18.16 8.60
C PHE A 147 -17.58 -18.72 7.26
N ILE A 148 -17.28 -20.01 7.01
CA ILE A 148 -17.76 -20.73 5.84
C ILE A 148 -19.30 -20.78 5.87
N GLU A 149 -19.88 -21.10 7.02
CA GLU A 149 -21.32 -21.15 7.21
C GLU A 149 -21.97 -19.78 6.96
N VAL A 150 -21.44 -18.73 7.59
CA VAL A 150 -21.93 -17.35 7.41
C VAL A 150 -21.84 -16.89 5.95
N ALA A 151 -20.74 -17.18 5.25
CA ALA A 151 -20.60 -16.86 3.84
C ALA A 151 -21.63 -17.61 2.98
N GLY A 152 -21.86 -18.89 3.27
CA GLY A 152 -22.90 -19.70 2.63
C GLY A 152 -24.31 -19.16 2.87
N GLU A 153 -24.63 -18.74 4.10
CA GLU A 153 -25.91 -18.09 4.45
C GLU A 153 -26.11 -16.76 3.71
N CYS A 154 -25.02 -16.05 3.44
CA CYS A 154 -25.04 -14.83 2.62
C CYS A 154 -25.14 -15.13 1.11
N GLY A 155 -25.16 -16.39 0.69
CA GLY A 155 -25.21 -16.79 -0.72
C GLY A 155 -23.88 -16.58 -1.46
N LEU A 156 -22.76 -16.67 -0.74
CA LEU A 156 -21.40 -16.64 -1.28
C LEU A 156 -20.78 -18.04 -1.24
N TYR A 157 -19.80 -18.26 -2.10
CA TYR A 157 -19.08 -19.52 -2.24
C TYR A 157 -17.70 -19.42 -1.62
N VAL A 158 -17.31 -20.42 -0.84
CA VAL A 158 -15.99 -20.46 -0.18
C VAL A 158 -15.13 -21.54 -0.80
N ASN A 159 -13.85 -21.24 -1.00
CA ASN A 159 -12.82 -22.20 -1.39
C ASN A 159 -11.79 -22.35 -0.26
N HIS A 160 -11.61 -23.59 0.22
CA HIS A 160 -10.89 -23.91 1.46
C HIS A 160 -9.38 -24.16 1.34
N ASN A 161 -8.85 -24.12 0.11
CA ASN A 161 -7.43 -24.32 -0.17
C ASN A 161 -6.98 -23.30 -1.21
N PHE A 162 -7.34 -22.04 -1.02
CA PHE A 162 -6.68 -20.98 -1.76
C PHE A 162 -5.29 -20.82 -1.11
N GLU A 163 -4.33 -21.62 -1.55
CA GLU A 163 -2.95 -21.18 -1.49
C GLU A 163 -2.89 -19.99 -2.45
N GLU A 164 -3.09 -18.79 -1.91
CA GLU A 164 -2.32 -17.68 -2.43
C GLU A 164 -0.88 -18.22 -2.33
N LYS A 165 -0.22 -18.41 -3.47
CA LYS A 165 1.21 -18.66 -3.45
C LYS A 165 1.83 -17.34 -3.05
N ASP A 166 1.63 -16.95 -1.80
CA ASP A 166 2.58 -16.11 -1.10
C ASP A 166 3.80 -17.02 -1.05
N ASP A 167 4.81 -16.67 -1.84
CA ASP A 167 6.12 -17.25 -1.59
C ASP A 167 6.39 -16.96 -0.10
N PRO A 168 6.74 -17.93 0.76
CA PRO A 168 7.12 -17.60 2.14
C PRO A 168 8.28 -16.59 2.22
N ASP A 169 8.93 -16.30 1.07
CA ASP A 169 9.89 -15.23 0.86
C ASP A 169 9.24 -13.84 0.56
N ASP A 170 7.93 -13.75 0.30
CA ASP A 170 7.17 -12.51 -0.02
C ASP A 170 6.74 -11.71 1.22
N ASP A 171 6.81 -12.30 2.42
CA ASP A 171 6.55 -11.57 3.68
C ASP A 171 7.89 -11.33 4.38
N PRO A 172 8.65 -10.29 3.98
CA PRO A 172 9.98 -10.05 4.52
C PRO A 172 9.90 -9.90 6.03
N ASP A 173 10.91 -10.44 6.74
CA ASP A 173 11.04 -10.26 8.18
C ASP A 173 10.77 -8.78 8.54
N PRO A 174 9.96 -8.51 9.58
CA PRO A 174 9.63 -7.15 9.94
C PRO A 174 10.93 -6.38 10.17
N PRO A 175 11.03 -5.12 9.70
CA PRO A 175 12.24 -4.36 9.87
C PRO A 175 12.61 -4.24 11.36
N PRO A 176 13.90 -4.16 11.69
CA PRO A 176 14.32 -3.95 13.08
C PRO A 176 13.76 -2.63 13.61
N LEU A 177 13.72 -2.48 14.94
CA LEU A 177 13.28 -1.22 15.55
C LEU A 177 14.30 -0.11 15.30
N ALA A 178 13.81 1.12 15.12
CA ALA A 178 14.60 2.34 15.00
C ALA A 178 15.10 2.78 16.38
N ASP A 179 15.94 1.93 16.97
CA ASP A 179 16.49 2.13 18.30
C ASP A 179 17.70 3.07 18.30
N HIS A 180 18.35 3.19 19.46
CA HIS A 180 19.53 4.03 19.62
C HIS A 180 20.66 3.66 18.64
N ASP A 181 20.85 2.38 18.36
CA ASP A 181 21.96 1.90 17.54
C ASP A 181 21.67 2.15 16.05
N PHE A 182 20.41 2.00 15.63
CA PHE A 182 19.95 2.45 14.32
C PHE A 182 20.22 3.94 14.12
N TRP A 183 19.75 4.82 15.02
CA TRP A 183 19.95 6.26 14.88
C TRP A 183 21.41 6.69 14.99
N SER A 184 22.22 5.98 15.77
CA SER A 184 23.67 6.19 15.81
C SER A 184 24.31 5.89 14.46
N SER A 185 23.86 4.82 13.79
CA SER A 185 24.33 4.44 12.45
C SER A 185 23.92 5.48 11.40
N VAL A 186 22.68 5.95 11.44
CA VAL A 186 22.17 7.04 10.57
C VAL A 186 22.99 8.31 10.76
N ARG A 187 23.30 8.69 12.00
CA ARG A 187 24.10 9.89 12.28
C ARG A 187 25.53 9.75 11.73
N GLY A 188 26.16 8.59 11.89
CA GLY A 188 27.47 8.30 11.31
C GLY A 188 27.48 8.39 9.79
N VAL A 189 26.42 7.93 9.12
CA VAL A 189 26.24 8.08 7.66
C VAL A 189 26.15 9.55 7.27
N ILE A 190 25.35 10.35 7.96
CA ILE A 190 25.18 11.78 7.68
C ILE A 190 26.50 12.53 7.87
N GLU A 191 27.25 12.23 8.93
CA GLU A 191 28.55 12.84 9.21
C GLU A 191 29.63 12.46 8.19
N ALA A 192 29.58 11.25 7.64
CA ALA A 192 30.51 10.78 6.63
C ALA A 192 30.16 11.30 5.21
N SER A 193 28.92 11.71 4.98
CA SER A 193 28.46 12.21 3.69
C SER A 193 28.97 13.62 3.41
N ALA A 194 29.28 13.89 2.14
CA ALA A 194 29.67 15.23 1.68
C ALA A 194 28.47 16.21 1.60
N GLY A 195 27.25 15.73 1.80
CA GLY A 195 26.02 16.50 1.71
C GLY A 195 24.86 15.83 2.45
N PRO A 196 23.66 16.40 2.41
CA PRO A 196 22.52 15.83 3.09
C PRO A 196 22.15 14.46 2.50
N VAL A 197 21.63 13.59 3.36
CA VAL A 197 21.25 12.21 3.04
C VAL A 197 19.74 12.14 2.86
N LEU A 198 19.29 11.28 1.95
CA LEU A 198 17.87 11.09 1.73
C LEU A 198 17.30 10.11 2.77
N LEU A 199 16.22 10.51 3.42
CA LEU A 199 15.44 9.71 4.36
C LEU A 199 14.00 9.65 3.87
N MET A 200 13.40 8.46 3.88
CA MET A 200 12.00 8.21 3.58
C MET A 200 11.29 7.73 4.85
N GLU A 201 10.16 8.34 5.17
CA GLU A 201 9.16 7.84 6.11
C GLU A 201 8.04 7.18 5.30
N ARG A 202 7.93 5.85 5.39
CA ARG A 202 6.90 5.05 4.72
C ARG A 202 5.84 4.63 5.74
N ARG A 203 4.66 5.24 5.62
CA ARG A 203 3.47 5.00 6.46
C ARG A 203 2.53 3.99 5.81
N ALA A 204 2.50 4.01 4.48
CA ALA A 204 1.86 3.04 3.60
C ALA A 204 2.75 2.89 2.36
N GLY A 205 2.60 1.81 1.60
CA GLY A 205 3.22 1.72 0.27
C GLY A 205 2.56 2.68 -0.72
N GLY A 206 3.27 2.98 -1.80
CA GLY A 206 2.78 3.85 -2.87
C GLY A 206 3.01 5.34 -2.59
N ARG A 207 2.93 6.15 -3.65
CA ARG A 207 3.36 7.56 -3.68
C ARG A 207 2.65 8.51 -2.70
N TYR A 208 1.53 8.11 -2.10
CA TYR A 208 0.83 8.92 -1.10
C TYR A 208 1.00 8.39 0.33
N GLY A 209 1.68 7.25 0.49
CA GLY A 209 2.04 6.66 1.78
C GLY A 209 3.40 7.10 2.31
N GLU A 210 4.14 7.90 1.54
CA GLU A 210 5.56 8.17 1.78
C GLU A 210 5.85 9.67 1.90
N ASP A 211 6.76 10.00 2.81
CA ASP A 211 7.31 11.33 2.99
C ASP A 211 8.83 11.30 2.86
N TRP A 212 9.36 12.15 1.97
CA TRP A 212 10.79 12.24 1.71
C TRP A 212 11.41 13.44 2.42
N TYR A 213 12.62 13.25 2.94
CA TYR A 213 13.38 14.24 3.69
C TYR A 213 14.82 14.30 3.19
N LEU A 214 15.34 15.51 3.02
CA LEU A 214 16.75 15.74 2.74
C LEU A 214 17.43 16.19 4.03
N VAL A 215 18.12 15.28 4.71
CA VAL A 215 18.52 15.40 6.11
C VAL A 215 20.02 15.68 6.26
N GLY A 216 20.35 16.84 6.83
CA GLY A 216 21.69 17.15 7.34
C GLY A 216 21.83 16.84 8.83
N ALA A 217 23.03 17.04 9.38
CA ALA A 217 23.31 16.79 10.80
C ALA A 217 22.46 17.68 11.73
N GLU A 218 22.12 18.88 11.26
CA GLU A 218 21.29 19.85 11.95
C GLU A 218 19.79 19.54 11.91
N ASP A 219 19.34 18.74 10.94
CA ASP A 219 17.93 18.45 10.69
C ASP A 219 17.46 17.16 11.37
N LEU A 220 18.38 16.22 11.63
CA LEU A 220 18.06 14.84 12.02
C LEU A 220 17.15 14.76 13.24
N ASP A 221 17.48 15.45 14.33
CA ASP A 221 16.70 15.36 15.58
C ASP A 221 15.28 15.93 15.40
N ASP A 222 15.11 16.99 14.59
CA ASP A 222 13.79 17.55 14.27
C ASP A 222 12.95 16.58 13.43
N VAL A 223 13.57 15.94 12.42
CA VAL A 223 12.91 14.93 11.60
C VAL A 223 12.49 13.75 12.45
N VAL A 224 13.41 13.15 13.22
CA VAL A 224 13.15 11.99 14.08
C VAL A 224 12.01 12.25 15.06
N SER A 225 11.94 13.45 15.64
CA SER A 225 10.87 13.81 16.59
C SER A 225 9.46 13.88 15.98
N ARG A 226 9.35 13.91 14.65
CA ARG A 226 8.09 14.04 13.90
C ARG A 226 7.67 12.76 13.19
N LEU A 227 8.57 11.78 13.07
CA LEU A 227 8.27 10.50 12.48
C LEU A 227 7.14 9.82 13.25
N ARG A 228 6.21 9.21 12.52
CA ARG A 228 5.08 8.52 13.13
C ARG A 228 5.50 7.18 13.69
N ALA A 229 5.00 6.86 14.87
CA ALA A 229 5.13 5.52 15.44
C ALA A 229 4.55 4.48 14.47
N GLY A 230 5.28 3.40 14.25
CA GLY A 230 4.94 2.33 13.31
C GLY A 230 5.26 2.64 11.84
N ALA A 231 5.77 3.83 11.51
CA ALA A 231 6.28 4.10 10.17
C ALA A 231 7.62 3.38 9.95
N GLU A 232 7.82 2.90 8.73
CA GLU A 232 9.11 2.41 8.29
C GLU A 232 9.98 3.60 7.88
N VAL A 233 11.25 3.57 8.25
CA VAL A 233 12.26 4.57 7.91
C VAL A 233 13.32 3.92 7.04
N LEU A 234 13.52 4.48 5.86
CA LEU A 234 14.57 4.07 4.94
C LEU A 234 15.54 5.23 4.76
N VAL A 235 16.82 4.98 5.00
CA VAL A 235 17.90 5.97 4.81
C VAL A 235 18.78 5.49 3.68
N TYR A 236 19.08 6.36 2.72
CA TYR A 236 19.85 6.03 1.52
C TYR A 236 21.19 6.78 1.50
N PRO A 237 22.26 6.20 2.10
CA PRO A 237 23.58 6.83 2.19
C PRO A 237 24.20 7.17 0.83
N ASP A 238 24.02 6.25 -0.13
CA ASP A 238 24.73 6.27 -1.40
C ASP A 238 23.89 6.85 -2.56
N LEU A 239 22.64 7.22 -2.28
CA LEU A 239 21.76 7.74 -3.31
C LEU A 239 22.15 9.16 -3.69
N LYS A 240 22.52 9.33 -4.96
CA LYS A 240 22.95 10.63 -5.49
C LYS A 240 21.76 11.56 -5.66
N VAL A 241 21.65 12.52 -4.73
CA VAL A 241 20.70 13.64 -4.83
C VAL A 241 21.33 14.81 -5.55
N THR A 242 20.68 15.32 -6.60
CA THR A 242 21.15 16.48 -7.36
C THR A 242 20.23 17.66 -7.13
N THR A 243 20.76 18.77 -6.60
CA THR A 243 20.03 20.05 -6.49
C THR A 243 20.39 20.96 -7.66
N THR A 244 19.40 21.63 -8.23
CA THR A 244 19.56 22.51 -9.39
C THR A 244 18.57 23.69 -9.33
N THR A 245 18.51 24.50 -10.38
CA THR A 245 17.48 25.53 -10.57
C THR A 245 16.37 25.02 -11.49
N PRO A 246 15.14 25.57 -11.42
CA PRO A 246 14.07 25.17 -12.33
C PRO A 246 14.49 25.25 -13.81
N ASP A 247 15.20 26.30 -14.21
CA ASP A 247 15.64 26.53 -15.59
C ASP A 247 16.65 25.48 -16.10
N ALA A 248 17.44 24.89 -15.20
CA ALA A 248 18.47 23.90 -15.53
C ALA A 248 18.00 22.44 -15.29
N LEU A 249 16.77 22.23 -14.82
CA LEU A 249 16.29 20.91 -14.40
C LEU A 249 16.23 19.92 -15.58
N VAL A 250 15.63 20.32 -16.70
CA VAL A 250 15.47 19.45 -17.88
C VAL A 250 16.83 18.99 -18.42
N GLU A 251 17.76 19.93 -18.63
CA GLU A 251 19.11 19.61 -19.11
C GLU A 251 19.90 18.75 -18.12
N SER A 252 19.77 19.02 -16.82
CA SER A 252 20.43 18.26 -15.77
C SER A 252 19.94 16.81 -15.70
N VAL A 253 18.61 16.60 -15.75
CA VAL A 253 18.02 15.25 -15.76
C VAL A 253 18.44 14.49 -17.02
N ALA A 254 18.31 15.12 -18.19
CA ALA A 254 18.66 14.51 -19.47
C ALA A 254 20.13 14.07 -19.53
N SER A 255 21.04 14.83 -18.92
CA SER A 255 22.48 14.52 -18.88
C SER A 255 22.86 13.46 -17.84
N SER A 256 22.06 13.26 -16.78
CA SER A 256 22.46 12.47 -15.62
C SER A 256 21.75 11.12 -15.47
N VAL A 257 20.53 11.00 -16.00
CA VAL A 257 19.65 9.84 -15.74
C VAL A 257 19.31 9.04 -16.99
N GLY A 258 19.33 9.67 -18.18
CA GLY A 258 18.77 9.06 -19.39
C GLY A 258 17.24 9.08 -19.40
N SER A 259 16.62 8.82 -20.55
CA SER A 259 15.20 9.07 -20.78
C SER A 259 14.24 7.98 -20.28
N LEU A 260 14.74 6.92 -19.64
CA LEU A 260 13.93 5.73 -19.29
C LEU A 260 13.96 5.37 -17.80
N ALA A 261 14.72 6.10 -16.97
CA ALA A 261 14.78 5.79 -15.54
C ALA A 261 13.65 6.51 -14.80
N SER A 262 13.06 5.83 -13.81
CA SER A 262 12.14 6.47 -12.88
C SER A 262 12.89 7.46 -12.00
N ILE A 263 12.35 8.67 -11.89
CA ILE A 263 12.97 9.76 -11.12
C ILE A 263 11.96 10.36 -10.17
N VAL A 264 12.46 10.83 -9.04
CA VAL A 264 11.72 11.67 -8.12
C VAL A 264 12.24 13.09 -8.27
N LEU A 265 11.38 13.98 -8.77
CA LEU A 265 11.64 15.42 -8.72
C LEU A 265 11.18 15.95 -7.37
N PHE A 266 11.91 16.91 -6.81
CA PHE A 266 11.50 17.54 -5.57
C PHE A 266 11.71 19.05 -5.57
N ARG A 267 10.94 19.68 -4.70
CA ARG A 267 11.15 21.03 -4.18
C ARG A 267 11.45 20.91 -2.69
N ARG A 268 12.46 21.66 -2.23
CA ARG A 268 12.79 21.78 -0.81
C ARG A 268 12.21 23.10 -0.26
N PRO A 269 11.03 23.09 0.37
CA PRO A 269 10.51 24.29 1.02
C PRO A 269 11.40 24.67 2.20
N ARG A 270 12.27 25.67 2.04
CA ARG A 270 13.05 26.19 3.18
C ARG A 270 12.11 26.84 4.21
N PRO A 271 12.34 26.66 5.52
CA PRO A 271 13.46 25.94 6.16
C PRO A 271 13.18 24.46 6.48
N ARG A 272 12.15 23.83 5.89
CA ARG A 272 11.73 22.47 6.25
C ARG A 272 12.59 21.40 5.54
N PRO A 273 12.90 20.28 6.22
CA PRO A 273 13.63 19.16 5.63
C PRO A 273 12.73 18.27 4.74
N ARG A 274 11.41 18.27 4.98
CA ARG A 274 10.43 17.53 4.17
C ARG A 274 10.35 18.10 2.75
N LEU A 275 10.35 17.20 1.78
CA LEU A 275 10.29 17.50 0.36
C LEU A 275 8.84 17.51 -0.13
N ASP A 276 8.51 18.47 -1.00
CA ASP A 276 7.37 18.34 -1.91
C ASP A 276 7.90 17.64 -3.16
N TYR A 277 7.29 16.54 -3.60
CA TYR A 277 7.88 15.72 -4.66
C TYR A 277 6.87 15.26 -5.72
N LEU A 278 7.42 14.85 -6.86
CA LEU A 278 6.71 14.32 -8.01
C LEU A 278 7.52 13.15 -8.57
N GLY A 279 7.00 11.93 -8.43
CA GLY A 279 7.55 10.73 -9.08
C GLY A 279 7.17 10.69 -10.56
N LEU A 280 8.12 10.32 -11.41
CA LEU A 280 7.94 10.15 -12.84
C LEU A 280 8.45 8.77 -13.24
N SER A 281 7.58 7.95 -13.84
CA SER A 281 7.90 6.58 -14.24
C SER A 281 8.82 6.50 -15.47
N GLU A 282 8.77 7.50 -16.37
CA GLU A 282 9.50 7.50 -17.66
C GLU A 282 10.47 8.70 -17.81
N GLY A 283 11.17 9.09 -16.74
CA GLY A 283 12.08 10.23 -16.75
C GLY A 283 11.38 11.59 -16.94
N LEU A 284 12.17 12.66 -17.08
CA LEU A 284 11.64 14.00 -17.36
C LEU A 284 11.58 14.24 -18.87
N GLY A 285 10.42 14.68 -19.36
CA GLY A 285 10.24 15.15 -20.74
C GLY A 285 10.98 16.47 -21.01
N SER A 286 10.56 17.18 -22.06
CA SER A 286 11.21 18.44 -22.47
C SER A 286 10.75 19.68 -21.68
N THR A 287 9.80 19.54 -20.76
CA THR A 287 9.23 20.65 -19.99
C THR A 287 9.31 20.41 -18.49
N VAL A 288 9.58 21.48 -17.74
CA VAL A 288 9.53 21.47 -16.27
C VAL A 288 8.06 21.41 -15.83
N PRO A 289 7.68 20.53 -14.89
CA PRO A 289 6.35 20.52 -14.32
C PRO A 289 5.98 21.89 -13.72
N GLU A 290 4.77 22.37 -13.95
CA GLU A 290 4.32 23.69 -13.47
C GLU A 290 4.46 23.85 -11.96
N THR A 291 4.33 22.75 -11.21
CA THR A 291 4.47 22.68 -9.75
C THR A 291 5.88 23.04 -9.25
N LEU A 292 6.90 23.00 -10.11
CA LEU A 292 8.29 23.31 -9.77
C LEU A 292 8.74 24.70 -10.27
N LEU A 293 7.90 25.38 -11.07
CA LEU A 293 8.22 26.72 -11.57
C LEU A 293 8.26 27.74 -10.44
N GLY A 294 9.33 28.54 -10.40
CA GLY A 294 9.53 29.57 -9.37
C GLY A 294 9.83 29.06 -7.97
N ALA A 295 10.03 27.75 -7.79
CA ALA A 295 10.41 27.17 -6.51
C ALA A 295 11.87 27.48 -6.13
N GLU A 296 12.10 27.89 -4.89
CA GLU A 296 13.45 27.99 -4.33
C GLU A 296 13.93 26.61 -3.91
N GLY A 297 14.95 26.08 -4.60
CA GLY A 297 15.55 24.78 -4.30
C GLY A 297 14.78 23.61 -4.90
N VAL A 298 15.11 23.27 -6.15
CA VAL A 298 14.61 22.08 -6.82
C VAL A 298 15.72 21.06 -6.96
N GLY A 299 15.36 19.79 -7.14
CA GLY A 299 16.32 18.75 -7.40
C GLY A 299 15.66 17.46 -7.86
N TYR A 300 16.47 16.44 -7.99
CA TYR A 300 16.00 15.11 -8.34
C TYR A 300 16.94 14.03 -7.80
N PHE A 301 16.42 12.82 -7.74
CA PHE A 301 17.17 11.58 -7.53
C PHE A 301 16.53 10.46 -8.35
N LEU A 302 17.27 9.38 -8.58
CA LEU A 302 16.72 8.15 -9.17
C LEU A 302 15.81 7.50 -8.15
N ASP A 303 14.61 7.12 -8.56
CA ASP A 303 13.69 6.41 -7.69
C ASP A 303 14.34 5.09 -7.23
N PRO A 304 14.60 4.91 -5.91
CA PRO A 304 15.25 3.70 -5.43
C PRO A 304 14.31 2.48 -5.43
N ASP A 305 12.98 2.66 -5.54
CA ASP A 305 11.97 1.58 -5.45
C ASP A 305 11.87 0.69 -6.70
N LEU A 306 12.89 0.66 -7.57
CA LEU A 306 12.88 -0.22 -8.74
C LEU A 306 13.04 -1.71 -8.39
N GLU A 307 13.54 -2.07 -7.20
CA GLU A 307 13.50 -3.44 -6.67
C GLU A 307 13.39 -3.42 -5.12
N ALA A 308 12.43 -4.15 -4.56
CA ALA A 308 12.10 -4.19 -3.12
C ALA A 308 13.23 -4.70 -2.21
N ASP A 309 14.33 -5.18 -2.81
CA ASP A 309 15.50 -5.78 -2.15
C ASP A 309 16.72 -4.84 -2.14
N ASP A 310 16.52 -3.52 -2.15
CA ASP A 310 17.65 -2.58 -2.12
C ASP A 310 18.40 -2.64 -0.77
N THR A 311 19.35 -3.58 -0.68
CA THR A 311 20.29 -3.78 0.43
C THR A 311 21.20 -2.57 0.72
N ARG A 312 21.11 -1.50 -0.08
CA ARG A 312 21.89 -0.28 0.09
C ARG A 312 21.28 0.71 1.08
N CYS A 313 20.10 0.45 1.63
CA CYS A 313 19.47 1.32 2.62
C CYS A 313 19.60 0.82 4.07
N LEU A 314 19.66 1.75 5.02
CA LEU A 314 19.39 1.44 6.42
C LEU A 314 17.87 1.46 6.60
N ARG A 315 17.30 0.40 7.17
CA ARG A 315 15.85 0.19 7.28
C ARG A 315 15.46 -0.11 8.72
N ALA A 316 14.44 0.55 9.26
CA ALA A 316 13.90 0.28 10.58
C ALA A 316 12.44 0.75 10.76
N VAL A 317 11.75 0.31 11.82
CA VAL A 317 10.40 0.79 12.22
C VAL A 317 10.49 1.68 13.46
N VAL A 318 9.82 2.84 13.43
CA VAL A 318 9.77 3.82 14.55
C VAL A 318 8.89 3.36 15.70
#